data_AF-A0AA35W6Y1-F1
#
_entry.id   AF-A0AA35W6Y1-F1
#
_cell.length_a   1.000
_cell.length_b   1.000
_cell.length_c   1.000
_cell.angle_alpha   90.00
_cell.angle_beta   90.00
_cell.angle_gamma   90.00
#
_symmetry.space_group_name_H-M   'P 1'
#
loop_
_entity.id
_entity.type
_entity.pdbx_description
1 polymer ?
#
loop_
_entity_poly.entity_id
_entity_poly.type
_entity_poly.pdbx_seq_one_letter_code
_entity_poly.pdbx_strand_id
1 'polypeptide(L)'
;MSQRQSQPRRHGHHGPKLEFPLLPPEWRDRFQRGQMHKFRDQLTKLPVPSLQQTLDKYIASVEPLLTEEELSETKRRVEEFGRPGGIGETLQQKLLERAATRDSW
;
A
#
# COMPACT_ATOMS: atom_id res chain seq x y z
N MET A 1 57.37 -29.39 -11.16
CA MET A 1 56.01 -29.15 -11.65
C MET A 1 55.04 -29.94 -10.79
N SER A 2 54.43 -29.31 -9.78
CA SER A 2 53.48 -29.98 -8.88
C SER A 2 52.19 -29.16 -8.88
N GLN A 3 51.20 -29.65 -9.62
CA GLN A 3 49.88 -29.00 -9.72
C GLN A 3 49.07 -29.36 -8.48
N ARG A 4 48.88 -28.37 -7.61
CA ARG A 4 47.94 -28.42 -6.49
C ARG A 4 46.54 -28.19 -7.06
N GLN A 5 45.67 -29.19 -6.94
CA GLN A 5 44.27 -29.09 -7.31
C GLN A 5 43.57 -28.04 -6.43
N SER A 6 42.95 -27.04 -7.07
CA SER A 6 42.12 -26.02 -6.41
C SER A 6 40.65 -26.41 -6.58
N GLN A 7 40.00 -26.85 -5.51
CA GLN A 7 38.55 -26.99 -5.47
C GLN A 7 37.88 -25.62 -5.22
N PRO A 8 36.69 -25.36 -5.79
CA PRO A 8 36.02 -24.06 -5.65
C PRO A 8 35.31 -23.91 -4.29
N ARG A 9 35.59 -22.81 -3.59
CA ARG A 9 34.85 -22.42 -2.38
C ARG A 9 33.45 -21.90 -2.75
N ARG A 10 32.44 -22.77 -2.69
CA ARG A 10 31.05 -22.32 -2.62
C ARG A 10 30.80 -21.66 -1.26
N HIS A 11 30.78 -20.34 -1.21
CA HIS A 11 30.27 -19.61 -0.05
C HIS A 11 28.75 -19.72 -0.07
N GLY A 12 28.22 -20.80 0.52
CA GLY A 12 26.83 -20.85 0.94
C GLY A 12 26.64 -19.87 2.09
N HIS A 13 25.70 -18.94 1.98
CA HIS A 13 25.19 -18.20 3.13
C HIS A 13 24.51 -19.19 4.08
N HIS A 14 25.28 -19.77 4.99
CA HIS A 14 24.76 -20.41 6.20
C HIS A 14 24.65 -19.34 7.29
N GLY A 15 23.61 -18.52 7.20
CA GLY A 15 22.98 -18.06 8.42
C GLY A 15 22.29 -19.26 9.07
N PRO A 16 22.27 -19.39 10.41
CA PRO A 16 21.57 -20.49 11.04
C PRO A 16 20.11 -20.45 10.58
N LYS A 17 19.67 -21.55 9.96
CA LYS A 17 18.25 -21.86 9.95
C LYS A 17 17.87 -21.85 11.42
N LEU A 18 16.99 -20.94 11.83
CA LEU A 18 16.35 -21.04 13.14
C LEU A 18 15.57 -22.35 13.11
N GLU A 19 16.23 -23.46 13.44
CA GLU A 19 15.56 -24.62 13.98
C GLU A 19 14.88 -24.10 15.22
N PHE A 20 13.56 -24.13 15.28
CA PHE A 20 12.80 -23.78 16.47
C PHE A 20 12.77 -25.03 17.35
N PRO A 21 13.63 -25.20 18.36
CA PRO A 21 13.45 -26.29 19.31
C PRO A 21 12.61 -25.73 20.47
N LEU A 22 11.92 -26.58 21.21
CA LEU A 22 11.15 -26.24 22.42
C LEU A 22 9.72 -25.73 22.23
N LEU A 23 9.06 -26.09 21.12
CA LEU A 23 7.61 -26.21 21.18
C LEU A 23 7.25 -27.66 21.55
N PRO A 24 6.40 -27.89 22.56
CA PRO A 24 5.89 -29.22 22.84
C PRO A 24 5.25 -29.84 21.58
N PRO A 25 5.29 -31.18 21.38
CA PRO A 25 4.82 -31.84 20.16
C PRO A 25 3.42 -31.40 19.71
N GLU A 26 2.53 -31.13 20.65
CA GLU A 26 1.16 -30.68 20.43
C GLU A 26 1.02 -29.23 19.92
N TRP A 27 2.09 -28.44 19.96
CA TRP A 27 2.14 -27.05 19.47
C TRP A 27 2.84 -26.93 18.11
N ARG A 28 3.42 -28.02 17.60
CA ARG A 28 4.09 -28.03 16.28
C ARG A 28 3.13 -27.69 15.14
N ASP A 29 1.88 -28.13 15.26
CA ASP A 29 0.84 -27.88 14.25
C ASP A 29 0.23 -26.48 14.35
N ARG A 30 0.18 -25.89 15.55
CA ARG A 30 -0.34 -24.53 15.77
C ARG A 30 0.51 -23.46 15.09
N PHE A 31 1.82 -23.70 15.01
CA PHE A 31 2.78 -22.79 14.38
C PHE A 31 3.33 -23.35 13.06
N GLN A 32 2.63 -24.32 12.44
CA GLN A 32 2.90 -24.68 11.05
C GLN A 32 2.76 -23.43 10.17
N ARG A 33 3.94 -22.90 9.85
CA ARG A 33 4.30 -21.96 8.79
C ARG A 33 3.19 -21.77 7.75
N GLY A 34 2.76 -20.52 7.60
CA GLY A 34 2.09 -20.06 6.37
C GLY A 34 0.66 -19.55 6.52
N GLN A 35 0.14 -19.31 7.74
CA GLN A 35 -1.20 -18.74 7.94
C GLN A 35 -1.28 -17.20 7.85
N MET A 36 -0.19 -16.48 8.11
CA MET A 36 -0.22 -15.02 8.26
C MET A 36 -0.68 -14.24 7.01
N HIS A 37 -0.51 -14.82 5.82
CA HIS A 37 -0.86 -14.15 4.56
C HIS A 37 -1.86 -14.94 3.70
N LYS A 38 -2.57 -15.94 4.25
CA LYS A 38 -3.45 -16.80 3.43
C LYS A 38 -4.57 -16.07 2.70
N PHE A 39 -4.99 -14.93 3.24
CA PHE A 39 -6.04 -14.12 2.63
C PHE A 39 -5.48 -12.95 1.82
N ARG A 40 -4.16 -12.77 1.74
CA ARG A 40 -3.54 -11.62 1.06
C ARG A 40 -4.01 -11.51 -0.39
N ASP A 41 -4.02 -12.63 -1.11
CA ASP A 41 -4.40 -12.66 -2.53
C ASP A 41 -5.92 -12.64 -2.73
N GLN A 42 -6.69 -12.79 -1.66
CA GLN A 42 -8.17 -12.74 -1.65
C GLN A 42 -8.70 -11.33 -1.31
N LEU A 43 -7.82 -10.41 -0.90
CA LEU A 43 -8.23 -9.04 -0.58
C LEU A 43 -8.58 -8.28 -1.84
N THR A 44 -9.76 -7.66 -1.85
CA THR A 44 -10.15 -6.72 -2.90
C THR A 44 -9.23 -5.50 -2.86
N LYS A 45 -8.81 -5.02 -4.04
CA LYS A 45 -8.05 -3.78 -4.17
C LYS A 45 -8.83 -2.59 -3.59
N LEU A 46 -8.12 -1.63 -3.02
CA LEU A 46 -8.74 -0.42 -2.49
C LEU A 46 -9.33 0.41 -3.65
N PRO A 47 -10.63 0.73 -3.62
CA PRO A 47 -11.23 1.55 -4.66
C PRO A 47 -10.72 2.98 -4.56
N VAL A 48 -10.57 3.64 -5.71
CA VAL A 48 -10.39 5.09 -5.75
C VAL A 48 -11.78 5.72 -5.69
N PRO A 49 -12.11 6.54 -4.66
CA PRO A 49 -13.39 7.23 -4.61
C PRO A 49 -13.53 8.21 -5.78
N SER A 50 -14.76 8.59 -6.14
CA SER A 50 -14.94 9.63 -7.15
C SER A 50 -14.37 10.97 -6.66
N LEU A 51 -13.94 11.80 -7.61
CA LEU A 51 -13.42 13.14 -7.31
C LEU A 51 -14.45 13.95 -6.53
N GLN A 52 -15.70 14.02 -7.03
CA GLN A 52 -16.77 14.79 -6.38
C GLN A 52 -17.03 14.35 -4.94
N GLN A 53 -17.18 13.04 -4.69
CA GLN A 53 -17.38 12.53 -3.32
C GLN A 53 -16.24 12.90 -2.38
N THR A 54 -15.01 12.98 -2.89
CA THR A 54 -13.83 13.37 -2.10
C THR A 54 -13.84 14.86 -1.79
N LEU A 55 -14.18 15.69 -2.79
CA LEU A 55 -14.29 17.14 -2.63
C LEU A 55 -15.41 17.53 -1.65
N ASP A 56 -16.58 16.88 -1.75
CA ASP A 56 -17.71 17.11 -0.85
C ASP A 56 -17.34 16.77 0.61
N LYS A 57 -16.71 15.61 0.83
CA LYS A 57 -16.24 15.20 2.15
C LYS A 57 -15.15 16.11 2.69
N TYR A 58 -14.27 16.60 1.84
CA TYR A 58 -13.23 17.55 2.23
C TYR A 58 -13.85 18.83 2.79
N ILE A 59 -14.80 19.45 2.08
CA ILE A 59 -15.51 20.64 2.57
C ILE A 59 -16.19 20.37 3.91
N ALA A 60 -16.96 19.30 4.02
CA ALA A 60 -17.64 18.94 5.27
C ALA A 60 -16.66 18.73 6.44
N SER A 61 -15.45 18.25 6.17
CA SER A 61 -14.43 18.02 7.20
C SER A 61 -13.74 19.30 7.69
N VAL A 62 -13.57 20.30 6.82
CA VAL A 62 -12.88 21.54 7.15
C VAL A 62 -13.82 22.65 7.60
N GLU A 63 -15.09 22.61 7.21
CA GLU A 63 -16.12 23.58 7.60
C GLU A 63 -16.15 23.92 9.10
N PRO A 64 -16.12 22.97 10.06
CA PRO A 64 -16.14 23.32 11.49
C PRO A 64 -14.82 23.94 12.01
N LEU A 65 -13.77 23.99 11.18
CA LEU A 65 -12.44 24.48 11.55
C LEU A 65 -12.13 25.86 11.00
N LEU A 66 -12.94 26.38 10.08
CA LEU A 66 -12.67 27.60 9.30
C LEU A 66 -13.63 28.73 9.66
N THR A 67 -13.19 29.98 9.48
CA THR A 67 -14.12 31.12 9.46
C THR A 67 -14.95 31.12 8.18
N GLU A 68 -15.99 31.96 8.11
CA GLU A 68 -16.83 32.08 6.91
C GLU A 68 -16.02 32.52 5.68
N GLU A 69 -15.10 33.47 5.85
CA GLU A 69 -14.24 33.97 4.78
C GLU A 69 -13.29 32.88 4.26
N GLU A 70 -12.69 32.11 5.17
CA GLU A 70 -11.79 31.01 4.84
C GLU A 70 -12.54 29.85 4.16
N LEU A 71 -13.75 29.54 4.64
CA LEU A 71 -14.60 28.52 4.04
C LEU A 71 -15.03 28.90 2.62
N SER A 72 -15.39 30.18 2.41
CA SER A 72 -15.78 30.71 1.09
C SER A 72 -14.64 30.58 0.08
N GLU A 73 -13.43 31.00 0.45
CA GLU A 73 -12.25 30.86 -0.41
C GLU A 73 -11.89 29.39 -0.65
N THR A 74 -12.06 28.52 0.35
CA THR A 74 -11.83 27.09 0.23
C THR A 74 -12.81 26.44 -0.75
N LYS A 75 -14.12 26.76 -0.66
CA LYS A 75 -15.15 26.29 -1.60
C LYS A 75 -14.84 26.72 -3.03
N ARG A 76 -14.42 27.98 -3.24
CA ARG A 76 -14.01 28.49 -4.56
C ARG A 76 -12.85 27.70 -5.15
N ARG A 77 -11.82 27.39 -4.35
CA ARG A 77 -10.66 26.58 -4.79
C ARG A 77 -11.03 25.15 -5.12
N VAL A 78 -11.92 24.55 -4.32
CA VAL A 78 -12.41 23.19 -4.55
C VAL A 78 -13.23 23.10 -5.83
N GLU A 79 -14.07 24.09 -6.10
CA GLU A 79 -14.83 24.19 -7.36
C GLU A 79 -13.88 24.36 -8.56
N GLU A 80 -12.89 25.25 -8.47
CA GLU A 80 -11.89 25.46 -9.53
C GLU A 80 -11.07 24.19 -9.79
N PHE A 81 -10.73 23.44 -8.75
CA PHE A 81 -10.00 22.18 -8.86
C PHE A 81 -10.84 21.07 -9.51
N GLY A 82 -12.12 20.97 -9.11
CA GLY A 82 -13.04 19.92 -9.54
C GLY A 82 -13.84 20.20 -10.81
N ARG A 83 -13.75 21.40 -11.39
CA ARG A 83 -14.50 21.78 -12.59
C ARG A 83 -14.21 20.84 -13.78
N PRO A 84 -15.14 20.69 -14.73
CA PRO A 84 -14.89 19.98 -15.98
C PRO A 84 -13.67 20.54 -16.72
N GLY A 85 -12.75 19.66 -17.13
CA GLY A 85 -11.47 20.05 -17.73
C GLY A 85 -10.47 20.68 -16.74
N GLY A 86 -10.77 20.67 -15.45
CA GLY A 86 -9.91 21.14 -14.38
C GLY A 86 -8.73 20.20 -14.10
N ILE A 87 -7.77 20.68 -13.31
CA ILE A 87 -6.60 19.89 -12.94
C ILE A 87 -6.97 18.67 -12.08
N GLY A 88 -8.04 18.76 -11.27
CA GLY A 88 -8.52 17.66 -10.44
C GLY A 88 -8.95 16.45 -11.26
N GLU A 89 -9.65 16.64 -12.39
CA GLU A 89 -10.02 15.53 -13.28
C GLU A 89 -8.77 14.85 -13.88
N THR A 90 -7.80 15.66 -14.33
CA THR A 90 -6.54 15.12 -14.88
C THR A 90 -5.79 14.28 -13.85
N LEU A 91 -5.70 14.76 -12.61
CA LEU A 91 -5.05 14.03 -11.52
C LEU A 91 -5.84 12.78 -11.13
N GLN A 92 -7.17 12.84 -11.10
CA GLN A 92 -8.04 11.70 -10.84
C GLN A 92 -7.83 10.59 -11.88
N GLN A 93 -7.71 10.92 -13.18
CA GLN A 93 -7.44 9.92 -14.22
C GLN A 93 -6.09 9.24 -14.00
N LYS A 94 -5.04 10.01 -13.69
CA LYS A 94 -3.72 9.44 -13.35
C LYS A 94 -3.77 8.54 -12.11
N LEU A 95 -4.61 8.88 -11.13
CA LEU A 95 -4.81 8.07 -9.94
C LEU A 95 -5.51 6.74 -10.27
N LEU A 96 -6.50 6.75 -11.16
CA LEU A 96 -7.18 5.55 -11.65
C LEU A 96 -6.25 4.65 -12.45
N GLU A 97 -5.44 5.21 -13.35
CA GLU A 97 -4.39 4.49 -14.09
C GLU A 97 -3.40 3.81 -13.14
N ARG A 98 -2.99 4.52 -12.08
CA ARG A 98 -2.12 3.98 -11.04
C ARG A 98 -2.80 2.83 -10.26
N ALA A 99 -4.07 2.97 -9.92
CA ALA A 99 -4.83 1.93 -9.22
C ALA A 99 -5.01 0.66 -10.04
N ALA A 100 -5.08 0.77 -11.37
CA ALA A 100 -5.16 -0.39 -12.25
C ALA A 100 -3.91 -1.28 -12.18
N THR A 101 -2.73 -0.70 -11.93
CA THR A 101 -1.43 -1.40 -12.06
C THR A 101 -0.82 -1.85 -10.72
N ARG A 102 -1.40 -1.48 -9.57
CA ARG A 102 -0.84 -1.75 -8.24
C ARG A 102 -1.82 -2.50 -7.35
N ASP A 103 -1.30 -3.14 -6.29
CA ASP A 103 -2.13 -3.78 -5.26
C ASP A 103 -2.73 -2.72 -4.31
N SER A 104 -2.01 -1.62 -4.12
CA SER A 104 -2.46 -0.36 -3.51
C SER A 104 -1.93 0.79 -4.37
N TRP A 105 -2.82 1.70 -4.75
CA TRP A 105 -2.43 2.97 -5.39
C TRP A 105 -1.68 3.86 -4.41
#